data_AF-A0AAD4EBZ5-F1
#
_entry.id   AF-A0AAD4EBZ5-F1
#
_cell.length_a   1.000
_cell.length_b   1.000
_cell.length_c   1.000
_cell.angle_alpha   90.00
_cell.angle_beta   90.00
_cell.angle_gamma   90.00
#
_symmetry.space_group_name_H-M   'P 1'
#
loop_
_entity.id
_entity.type
_entity.pdbx_description
1 polymer ?
#
loop_
_entity_poly.entity_id
_entity_poly.type
_entity_poly.pdbx_seq_one_letter_code
_entity_poly.pdbx_strand_id
1 'polypeptide(L)'
;MNSAAFANTGSGFKDPEKLSFERDWIRRAVLASYWIVIILAFPFWWHLTSIERLALPTSQVRSQLQNNIVFPIAIHFDASISQQNPTLNSQVQTLLHDSAINEPGRWTGVDIRLQDRNDEVASSLYTVALGEQTSIAHSRNLRVNRTDAQSATRLSSILSDLIAPPESGTSHSQRVVQYSDHYRLAFTLLNEDATPNRFVATWDVQAALAEFIYPLMSQLSILHNFTVESQVQYHAPLAFEPRRVTLGDTEVSGLTQEDLTVFINSAEWTLASSVSNDPVLHFVLFVPSETHSPMNIVDSEGRPINQSSFLLPQWGSIFILNNELNSSSLHLSYNDLKPVFRNFATQLAALLGVPPVPFGLIMEGSFLSDWQLDALLRHRALQNVQGSQDTLHSIIKLVDQINNMPVGQVVRDDVLDALASLHEAYRTAVTSPALALRWSSKALSMASRAFFNPGMLALLYFPAEHKYAVYTPLFASISVPLVVALIREFMAWKRGSRDNGRR
;
A
#
# COMPACT_ATOMS: atom_id res chain seq x y z
N MET A 1 -89.74 -81.57 8.34
CA MET A 1 -88.73 -82.11 7.41
C MET A 1 -88.39 -81.03 6.41
N ASN A 2 -87.09 -80.84 6.19
CA ASN A 2 -86.41 -80.05 5.16
C ASN A 2 -86.41 -78.52 5.29
N SER A 3 -85.31 -78.05 5.87
CA SER A 3 -84.72 -76.73 5.74
C SER A 3 -83.98 -76.64 4.39
N ALA A 4 -84.22 -75.60 3.59
CA ALA A 4 -83.33 -75.17 2.52
C ALA A 4 -83.57 -73.69 2.14
N ALA A 5 -82.73 -72.84 2.71
CA ALA A 5 -82.11 -71.63 2.15
C ALA A 5 -82.98 -70.61 1.38
N PHE A 6 -83.35 -69.54 2.09
CA PHE A 6 -83.45 -68.20 1.52
C PHE A 6 -82.10 -67.48 1.64
N ALA A 7 -81.71 -66.75 0.60
CA ALA A 7 -81.08 -65.41 0.63
C ALA A 7 -80.16 -65.22 -0.58
N ASN A 8 -79.86 -64.03 -1.07
CA ASN A 8 -80.45 -62.69 -1.08
C ASN A 8 -79.45 -61.92 -1.96
N THR A 9 -79.94 -61.13 -2.90
CA THR A 9 -79.13 -60.24 -3.73
C THR A 9 -78.39 -59.22 -2.86
N GLY A 10 -77.06 -59.20 -2.98
CA GLY A 10 -76.18 -58.22 -2.32
C GLY A 10 -75.29 -57.52 -3.35
N SER A 11 -75.40 -56.20 -3.39
CA SER A 11 -74.67 -55.24 -4.22
C SER A 11 -73.16 -55.18 -3.95
N GLY A 12 -72.39 -54.95 -5.02
CA GLY A 12 -71.27 -54.01 -5.08
C GLY A 12 -70.11 -54.15 -4.10
N PHE A 13 -68.93 -54.52 -4.61
CA PHE A 13 -67.68 -53.73 -4.59
C PHE A 13 -66.68 -54.45 -5.51
N LYS A 14 -66.21 -53.79 -6.57
CA LYS A 14 -65.03 -54.26 -7.31
C LYS A 14 -63.82 -54.10 -6.40
N ASP A 15 -63.00 -55.15 -6.27
CA ASP A 15 -61.74 -55.10 -5.53
C ASP A 15 -60.90 -53.88 -5.97
N PRO A 16 -60.52 -52.96 -5.05
CA PRO A 16 -59.72 -51.79 -5.38
C PRO A 16 -58.28 -52.16 -5.82
N GLU A 17 -57.85 -53.41 -5.64
CA GLU A 17 -56.54 -53.91 -6.09
C GLU A 17 -56.46 -54.17 -7.60
N LYS A 18 -57.60 -54.23 -8.32
CA LYS A 18 -57.65 -54.50 -9.77
C LYS A 18 -57.91 -53.26 -10.63
N LEU A 19 -57.64 -52.06 -10.09
CA LEU A 19 -57.67 -50.80 -10.83
C LEU A 19 -56.26 -50.31 -11.21
N SER A 20 -55.35 -51.21 -11.57
CA SER A 20 -54.10 -50.85 -12.24
C SER A 20 -54.33 -50.60 -13.73
N PHE A 21 -55.00 -49.50 -14.06
CA PHE A 21 -55.10 -48.96 -15.43
C PHE A 21 -53.79 -48.32 -15.92
N GLU A 22 -52.64 -48.73 -15.40
CA GLU A 22 -51.34 -48.23 -15.84
C GLU A 22 -50.63 -49.33 -16.62
N ARG A 23 -50.61 -49.22 -17.96
CA ARG A 23 -49.75 -50.06 -18.80
C ARG A 23 -48.31 -49.87 -18.32
N ASP A 24 -47.63 -50.95 -17.96
CA ASP A 24 -46.23 -50.92 -17.50
C ASP A 24 -45.27 -50.21 -18.47
N TRP A 25 -45.63 -50.17 -19.75
CA TRP A 25 -44.90 -49.42 -20.77
C TRP A 25 -45.06 -47.90 -20.64
N ILE A 26 -46.25 -47.40 -20.26
CA ILE A 26 -46.50 -45.97 -20.02
C ILE A 26 -45.71 -45.50 -18.79
N ARG A 27 -45.74 -46.27 -17.69
CA ARG A 27 -44.93 -46.00 -16.48
C ARG A 27 -43.44 -45.90 -16.80
N ARG A 28 -42.92 -46.85 -17.57
CA ARG A 28 -41.52 -46.85 -18.04
C ARG A 28 -41.21 -45.67 -18.97
N ALA A 29 -42.13 -45.30 -19.85
CA ALA A 29 -41.95 -44.14 -20.74
C ALA A 29 -41.94 -42.81 -19.95
N VAL A 30 -42.82 -42.67 -18.96
CA VAL A 30 -42.84 -41.49 -18.07
C VAL A 30 -41.55 -41.40 -17.26
N LEU A 31 -41.12 -42.48 -16.61
CA LEU A 31 -39.85 -42.51 -15.89
C LEU A 31 -38.66 -42.20 -16.81
N ALA A 32 -38.60 -42.80 -17.99
CA ALA A 32 -37.55 -42.53 -18.96
C ALA A 32 -37.55 -41.04 -19.39
N SER A 33 -38.71 -40.43 -19.58
CA SER A 33 -38.80 -39.01 -19.96
C SER A 33 -38.21 -38.07 -18.91
N TYR A 34 -38.47 -38.30 -17.61
CA TYR A 34 -37.88 -37.50 -16.53
C TYR A 34 -36.36 -37.65 -16.48
N TRP A 35 -35.83 -38.87 -16.62
CA TRP A 35 -34.39 -39.10 -16.61
C TRP A 35 -33.69 -38.52 -17.84
N ILE A 36 -34.33 -38.56 -19.02
CA ILE A 36 -33.82 -37.91 -20.23
C ILE A 36 -33.70 -36.40 -20.02
N VAL A 37 -34.73 -35.76 -19.45
CA VAL A 37 -34.70 -34.33 -19.16
C VAL A 37 -33.60 -33.99 -18.15
N ILE A 38 -33.44 -34.77 -17.08
CA ILE A 38 -32.36 -34.57 -16.08
C ILE A 38 -30.98 -34.70 -16.73
N ILE A 39 -30.77 -35.72 -17.56
CA ILE A 39 -29.50 -35.94 -18.26
C ILE A 39 -29.18 -34.79 -19.22
N LEU A 40 -30.19 -34.25 -19.92
CA LEU A 40 -30.01 -33.10 -20.81
C LEU A 40 -29.83 -31.78 -20.07
N ALA A 41 -30.48 -31.61 -18.90
CA ALA A 41 -30.40 -30.40 -18.09
C ALA A 41 -29.11 -30.33 -17.25
N PHE A 42 -28.54 -31.47 -16.88
CA PHE A 42 -27.35 -31.54 -16.02
C PHE A 42 -26.14 -30.80 -16.60
N PRO A 43 -25.75 -30.96 -17.89
CA PRO A 43 -24.65 -30.18 -18.48
C PRO A 43 -24.88 -28.68 -18.46
N PHE A 44 -26.13 -28.24 -18.72
CA PHE A 44 -26.50 -26.83 -18.71
C PHE A 44 -26.44 -26.24 -17.29
N TRP A 45 -26.98 -26.97 -16.31
CA TRP A 45 -26.90 -26.60 -14.90
C TRP A 45 -25.45 -26.60 -14.38
N TRP A 46 -24.65 -27.58 -14.78
CA TRP A 46 -23.24 -27.64 -14.43
C TRP A 46 -22.49 -26.43 -14.98
N HIS A 47 -22.71 -26.09 -16.25
CA HIS A 47 -22.09 -24.92 -16.88
C HIS A 47 -22.52 -23.61 -16.21
N LEU A 48 -23.83 -23.39 -16.03
CA LEU A 48 -24.37 -22.15 -15.45
C LEU A 48 -23.95 -21.95 -13.99
N THR A 49 -23.68 -23.04 -13.26
CA THR A 49 -23.33 -22.97 -11.85
C THR A 49 -21.85 -23.22 -11.57
N SER A 50 -21.04 -23.44 -12.62
CA SER A 50 -19.59 -23.52 -12.52
C SER A 50 -19.00 -22.12 -12.33
N ILE A 51 -17.98 -22.03 -11.47
CA ILE A 51 -17.27 -20.79 -11.21
C ILE A 51 -16.19 -20.63 -12.29
N GLU A 52 -16.16 -19.48 -12.96
CA GLU A 52 -15.08 -19.16 -13.91
C GLU A 52 -13.75 -19.02 -13.15
N ARG A 53 -12.80 -19.91 -13.46
CA ARG A 53 -11.46 -19.90 -12.88
C ARG A 53 -10.43 -20.00 -14.00
N LEU A 54 -9.98 -18.85 -14.47
CA LEU A 54 -8.91 -18.78 -15.45
C LEU A 54 -7.56 -19.13 -14.82
N ALA A 55 -6.70 -19.77 -15.61
CA ALA A 55 -5.35 -20.11 -15.18
C ALA A 55 -4.47 -18.85 -15.08
N LEU A 56 -3.74 -18.72 -13.97
CA LEU A 56 -2.75 -17.66 -13.77
C LEU A 56 -1.34 -18.15 -14.16
N PRO A 57 -0.44 -17.24 -14.60
CA PRO A 57 0.92 -17.57 -15.00
C PRO A 57 1.84 -17.85 -13.79
N THR A 58 1.59 -18.94 -13.07
CA THR A 58 2.23 -19.22 -11.77
C THR A 58 3.75 -19.41 -11.85
N SER A 59 4.25 -20.02 -12.92
CA SER A 59 5.70 -20.18 -13.14
C SER A 59 6.40 -18.85 -13.35
N GLN A 60 5.78 -17.92 -14.09
CA GLN A 60 6.34 -16.59 -14.34
C GLN A 60 6.41 -15.78 -13.05
N VAL A 61 5.35 -15.76 -12.24
CA VAL A 61 5.36 -15.04 -10.96
C VAL A 61 6.42 -15.61 -10.01
N ARG A 62 6.58 -16.94 -9.94
CA ARG A 62 7.63 -17.56 -9.13
C ARG A 62 9.04 -17.17 -9.59
N SER A 63 9.25 -17.03 -10.91
CA SER A 63 10.53 -16.54 -11.43
C SER A 63 10.81 -15.09 -11.05
N GLN A 64 9.77 -14.26 -10.87
CA GLN A 64 9.95 -12.86 -10.46
C GLN A 64 10.48 -12.72 -9.04
N LEU A 65 10.15 -13.63 -8.12
CA LEU A 65 10.64 -13.58 -6.73
C LEU A 65 12.17 -13.67 -6.60
N GLN A 66 12.85 -14.10 -7.66
CA GLN A 66 14.32 -14.19 -7.71
C GLN A 66 14.96 -12.98 -8.40
N ASN A 67 14.17 -12.13 -9.05
CA ASN A 67 14.65 -10.99 -9.82
C ASN A 67 14.75 -9.76 -8.93
N ASN A 68 15.93 -9.14 -8.91
CA ASN A 68 16.17 -7.87 -8.24
C ASN A 68 16.36 -6.76 -9.30
N ILE A 69 15.76 -5.60 -9.05
CA ILE A 69 16.02 -4.41 -9.87
C ILE A 69 17.40 -3.85 -9.54
N VAL A 70 18.18 -3.50 -10.56
CA VAL A 70 19.56 -3.02 -10.40
C VAL A 70 19.74 -1.70 -11.15
N PHE A 71 20.28 -0.71 -10.45
CA PHE A 71 20.59 0.62 -10.95
C PHE A 71 22.10 0.79 -11.08
N PRO A 72 22.66 0.86 -12.30
CA PRO A 72 24.07 1.15 -12.51
C PRO A 72 24.34 2.62 -12.22
N ILE A 73 25.37 2.88 -11.41
CA ILE A 73 25.80 4.22 -11.01
C ILE A 73 27.26 4.38 -11.40
N ALA A 74 27.53 5.36 -12.26
CA ALA A 74 28.88 5.69 -12.68
C ALA A 74 29.35 6.93 -11.92
N ILE A 75 30.47 6.81 -11.21
CA ILE A 75 31.10 7.94 -10.52
C ILE A 75 32.38 8.31 -11.26
N HIS A 76 32.49 9.57 -11.66
CA HIS A 76 33.67 10.14 -12.28
C HIS A 76 34.34 11.13 -11.34
N PHE A 77 35.63 10.93 -11.09
CA PHE A 77 36.46 11.89 -10.38
C PHE A 77 37.13 12.81 -11.41
N ASP A 78 36.93 14.11 -11.24
CA ASP A 78 37.58 15.11 -12.07
C ASP A 78 39.11 14.97 -12.00
N ALA A 79 39.79 15.30 -13.10
CA ALA A 79 41.24 15.21 -13.24
C ALA A 79 41.98 15.97 -12.13
N SER A 80 41.37 17.03 -11.59
CA SER A 80 41.90 17.80 -10.48
C SER A 80 42.06 17.00 -9.18
N ILE A 81 41.17 16.04 -8.92
CA ILE A 81 41.25 15.10 -7.78
C ILE A 81 42.27 14.00 -8.08
N SER A 82 42.20 13.40 -9.28
CA SER A 82 43.11 12.31 -9.67
C SER A 82 44.57 12.74 -9.75
N GLN A 83 44.86 14.02 -10.07
CA GLN A 83 46.20 14.59 -10.01
C GLN A 83 46.77 14.68 -8.58
N GLN A 84 45.91 14.89 -7.58
CA GLN A 84 46.35 14.98 -6.19
C GLN A 84 46.66 13.60 -5.59
N ASN A 85 45.85 12.59 -5.92
CA ASN A 85 46.02 11.22 -5.42
C ASN A 85 45.66 10.17 -6.50
N PRO A 86 46.63 9.62 -7.23
CA PRO A 86 46.35 8.67 -8.32
C PRO A 86 45.80 7.32 -7.83
N THR A 87 46.03 6.95 -6.57
CA THR A 87 45.50 5.72 -5.97
C THR A 87 44.10 5.87 -5.38
N LEU A 88 43.56 7.08 -5.32
CA LEU A 88 42.30 7.39 -4.63
C LEU A 88 41.12 6.63 -5.21
N ASN A 89 41.01 6.56 -6.54
CA ASN A 89 39.90 5.87 -7.22
C ASN A 89 39.84 4.40 -6.81
N SER A 90 40.99 3.71 -6.83
CA SER A 90 41.09 2.31 -6.40
C SER A 90 40.76 2.10 -4.92
N GLN A 91 41.21 3.01 -4.04
CA GLN A 91 40.94 2.93 -2.61
C GLN A 91 39.46 3.16 -2.30
N VAL A 92 38.84 4.17 -2.90
CA VAL A 92 37.41 4.44 -2.75
C VAL A 92 36.59 3.28 -3.31
N GLN A 93 36.99 2.70 -4.44
CA GLN A 93 36.32 1.52 -5.00
C GLN A 93 36.31 0.34 -4.03
N THR A 94 37.47 0.02 -3.44
CA THR A 94 37.58 -1.06 -2.45
C THR A 94 36.70 -0.78 -1.23
N LEU A 95 36.73 0.44 -0.69
CA LEU A 95 35.93 0.80 0.48
C LEU A 95 34.42 0.76 0.21
N LEU A 96 33.98 1.17 -0.99
CA LEU A 96 32.57 1.06 -1.40
C LEU A 96 32.16 -0.40 -1.57
N HIS A 97 33.03 -1.24 -2.13
CA HIS A 97 32.78 -2.68 -2.26
C HIS A 97 32.70 -3.36 -0.88
N ASP A 98 33.62 -3.02 0.03
CA ASP A 98 33.60 -3.52 1.41
C ASP A 98 32.31 -3.09 2.14
N SER A 99 31.86 -1.85 1.93
CA SER A 99 30.56 -1.38 2.46
C SER A 99 29.38 -2.18 1.89
N ALA A 100 29.40 -2.50 0.59
CA ALA A 100 28.37 -3.32 -0.04
C ALA A 100 28.31 -4.75 0.50
N ILE A 101 29.45 -5.33 0.86
CA ILE A 101 29.53 -6.66 1.48
C ILE A 101 29.05 -6.63 2.93
N ASN A 102 29.45 -5.61 3.69
CA ASN A 102 29.14 -5.51 5.12
C ASN A 102 27.67 -5.13 5.38
N GLU A 103 27.06 -4.34 4.48
CA GLU A 103 25.69 -3.84 4.61
C GLU A 103 24.85 -4.19 3.38
N PRO A 104 24.56 -5.48 3.09
CA PRO A 104 23.92 -5.88 1.84
C PRO A 104 22.52 -5.27 1.65
N GLY A 105 21.78 -5.03 2.75
CA GLY A 105 20.47 -4.39 2.71
C GLY A 105 20.52 -2.95 2.17
N ARG A 106 21.51 -2.17 2.61
CA ARG A 106 21.71 -0.77 2.22
C ARG A 106 21.94 -0.61 0.72
N TRP A 107 22.71 -1.53 0.14
CA TRP A 107 23.14 -1.48 -1.26
C TRP A 107 22.22 -2.27 -2.21
N THR A 108 21.07 -2.72 -1.72
CA THR A 108 20.13 -3.52 -2.51
C THR A 108 19.74 -2.77 -3.79
N GLY A 109 20.00 -3.41 -4.92
CA GLY A 109 19.65 -2.87 -6.24
C GLY A 109 20.54 -1.75 -6.75
N VAL A 110 21.73 -1.54 -6.18
CA VAL A 110 22.71 -0.55 -6.66
C VAL A 110 23.98 -1.24 -7.16
N ASP A 111 24.41 -0.95 -8.38
CA ASP A 111 25.69 -1.40 -8.95
C ASP A 111 26.60 -0.18 -9.19
N ILE A 112 27.61 0.00 -8.35
CA ILE A 112 28.52 1.16 -8.43
C ILE A 112 29.73 0.82 -9.28
N ARG A 113 30.05 1.71 -10.23
CA ARG A 113 31.26 1.65 -11.04
C ARG A 113 31.97 2.99 -11.03
N LEU A 114 33.26 2.95 -10.74
CA LEU A 114 34.13 4.11 -10.85
C LEU A 114 34.73 4.15 -12.26
N GLN A 115 34.59 5.28 -12.95
CA GLN A 115 35.06 5.45 -14.32
C GLN A 115 36.10 6.57 -14.42
N ASP A 116 37.27 6.24 -14.97
CA ASP A 116 38.35 7.19 -15.26
C ASP A 116 38.13 7.97 -16.57
N ARG A 117 37.20 7.53 -17.42
CA ARG A 117 36.93 8.13 -18.74
C ARG A 117 35.45 8.45 -18.90
N ASN A 118 35.14 9.60 -19.50
CA ASN A 118 33.79 9.97 -19.92
C ASN A 118 33.31 9.04 -21.06
N ASP A 119 32.93 7.81 -20.73
CA ASP A 119 32.16 6.98 -21.65
C ASP A 119 30.68 7.39 -21.56
N GLU A 120 30.10 7.70 -22.72
CA GLU A 120 28.79 8.34 -22.93
C GLU A 120 27.58 7.46 -22.53
N VAL A 121 27.41 7.14 -21.24
CA VAL A 121 26.10 6.69 -20.73
C VAL A 121 25.54 7.77 -19.81
N ALA A 122 25.01 8.81 -20.46
CA ALA A 122 24.73 10.14 -19.92
C ALA A 122 23.63 10.25 -18.85
N SER A 123 23.02 9.15 -18.39
CA SER A 123 21.86 9.20 -17.48
C SER A 123 22.12 8.74 -16.05
N SER A 124 23.30 8.22 -15.73
CA SER A 124 23.70 7.79 -14.37
C SER A 124 25.11 8.23 -13.98
N LEU A 125 25.64 9.27 -14.63
CA LEU A 125 26.96 9.84 -14.34
C LEU A 125 26.87 10.85 -13.18
N TYR A 126 27.67 10.62 -12.15
CA TYR A 126 27.87 11.51 -11.02
C TYR A 126 29.30 12.01 -11.05
N THR A 127 29.50 13.33 -10.95
CA THR A 127 30.84 13.92 -11.02
C THR A 127 31.26 14.41 -9.66
N VAL A 128 32.48 14.08 -9.25
CA VAL A 128 33.10 14.59 -8.03
C VAL A 128 34.26 15.48 -8.45
N ALA A 129 34.22 16.76 -8.03
CA ALA A 129 35.19 17.77 -8.41
C ALA A 129 35.72 18.53 -7.18
N LEU A 130 36.90 19.13 -7.29
CA LEU A 130 37.42 20.00 -6.23
C LEU A 130 36.61 21.30 -6.14
N GLY A 131 36.29 21.70 -4.92
CA GLY A 131 35.65 22.97 -4.60
C GLY A 131 36.27 23.63 -3.37
N GLU A 132 35.81 24.84 -3.05
CA GLU A 132 36.24 25.55 -1.84
C GLU A 132 35.70 24.88 -0.57
N GLN A 133 34.50 24.33 -0.65
CA GLN A 133 33.81 23.65 0.44
C GLN A 133 33.15 22.37 -0.06
N THR A 134 32.99 21.40 0.84
CA THR A 134 32.33 20.14 0.52
C THR A 134 30.81 20.37 0.46
N SER A 135 30.26 20.35 -0.75
CA SER A 135 28.88 20.75 -1.03
C SER A 135 28.27 19.98 -2.19
N ILE A 136 26.95 19.77 -2.10
CA ILE A 136 26.16 19.15 -3.16
C ILE A 136 25.76 20.25 -4.12
N ALA A 137 26.35 20.23 -5.31
CA ALA A 137 26.04 21.16 -6.39
C ALA A 137 24.95 20.59 -7.31
N HIS A 138 24.37 21.46 -8.14
CA HIS A 138 23.36 21.09 -9.13
C HIS A 138 23.90 20.10 -10.17
N SER A 139 23.00 19.31 -10.76
CA SER A 139 23.29 18.39 -11.86
C SER A 139 24.25 17.27 -11.48
N ARG A 140 23.99 16.61 -10.33
CA ARG A 140 24.75 15.44 -9.85
C ARG A 140 26.25 15.69 -9.67
N ASN A 141 26.60 16.92 -9.33
CA ASN A 141 27.97 17.33 -9.07
C ASN A 141 28.21 17.41 -7.56
N LEU A 142 29.25 16.76 -7.07
CA LEU A 142 29.72 16.87 -5.69
C LEU A 142 31.01 17.69 -5.69
N ARG A 143 30.98 18.86 -5.05
CA ARG A 143 32.19 19.65 -4.80
C ARG A 143 32.79 19.20 -3.49
N VAL A 144 34.09 18.96 -3.47
CA VAL A 144 34.81 18.45 -2.29
C VAL A 144 35.99 19.36 -1.97
N ASN A 145 36.14 19.72 -0.70
CA ASN A 145 37.31 20.47 -0.26
C ASN A 145 38.59 19.62 -0.39
N ARG A 146 39.75 20.26 -0.56
CA ARG A 146 41.06 19.62 -0.66
C ARG A 146 41.37 18.64 0.48
N THR A 147 40.94 18.94 1.71
CA THR A 147 41.16 18.03 2.86
C THR A 147 40.38 16.73 2.72
N ASP A 148 39.13 16.83 2.30
CA ASP A 148 38.24 15.68 2.10
C ASP A 148 38.68 14.89 0.87
N ALA A 149 39.13 15.57 -0.18
CA ALA A 149 39.66 14.95 -1.40
C ALA A 149 40.94 14.12 -1.18
N GLN A 150 41.64 14.33 -0.06
CA GLN A 150 42.80 13.52 0.33
C GLN A 150 42.43 12.27 1.12
N SER A 151 41.22 12.19 1.66
CA SER A 151 40.79 11.08 2.51
C SER A 151 39.83 10.16 1.77
N ALA A 152 40.32 8.98 1.35
CA ALA A 152 39.51 7.96 0.69
C ALA A 152 38.33 7.50 1.58
N THR A 153 38.52 7.43 2.89
CA THR A 153 37.49 6.99 3.85
C THR A 153 36.39 8.03 4.02
N ARG A 154 36.74 9.33 4.04
CA ARG A 154 35.76 10.40 4.11
C ARG A 154 34.96 10.47 2.82
N LEU A 155 35.63 10.42 1.67
CA LEU A 155 34.96 10.38 0.36
C LEU A 155 34.05 9.17 0.20
N SER A 156 34.51 7.97 0.55
CA SER A 156 33.68 6.77 0.47
C SER A 156 32.46 6.91 1.39
N SER A 157 32.61 7.43 2.61
CA SER A 157 31.47 7.65 3.52
C SER A 157 30.42 8.62 2.94
N ILE A 158 30.87 9.76 2.39
CA ILE A 158 29.97 10.74 1.76
C ILE A 158 29.24 10.13 0.57
N LEU A 159 29.97 9.43 -0.31
CA LEU A 159 29.37 8.78 -1.48
C LEU A 159 28.40 7.68 -1.08
N SER A 160 28.75 6.87 -0.08
CA SER A 160 27.84 5.86 0.46
C SER A 160 26.54 6.49 0.98
N ASP A 161 26.63 7.59 1.73
CA ASP A 161 25.45 8.24 2.31
C ASP A 161 24.57 8.95 1.26
N LEU A 162 25.17 9.48 0.19
CA LEU A 162 24.44 10.12 -0.91
C LEU A 162 23.81 9.11 -1.88
N ILE A 163 24.49 8.00 -2.16
CA ILE A 163 24.06 7.01 -3.16
C ILE A 163 23.05 6.02 -2.57
N ALA A 164 23.40 5.49 -1.40
CA ALA A 164 22.63 4.50 -0.67
C ALA A 164 22.50 4.99 0.78
N PRO A 165 21.61 5.97 1.04
CA PRO A 165 21.41 6.52 2.37
C PRO A 165 21.14 5.38 3.36
N PRO A 166 21.76 5.39 4.55
CA PRO A 166 21.53 4.35 5.52
C PRO A 166 20.03 4.30 5.86
N GLU A 167 19.43 3.11 5.79
CA GLU A 167 18.12 2.89 6.40
C GLU A 167 18.28 3.17 7.90
N SER A 168 17.87 4.37 8.31
CA SER A 168 18.27 4.95 9.59
C SER A 168 17.51 4.28 10.74
N GLY A 169 17.87 3.06 11.11
CA GLY A 169 17.22 2.26 12.13
C GLY A 169 15.73 1.97 11.85
N THR A 170 15.15 1.09 12.66
CA THR A 170 13.71 0.77 12.62
C THR A 170 12.82 2.01 12.70
N SER A 171 13.28 3.04 13.40
CA SER A 171 12.53 4.28 13.65
C SER A 171 12.36 5.20 12.44
N HIS A 172 13.27 5.23 11.44
CA HIS A 172 13.09 6.07 10.25
C HIS A 172 12.24 5.36 9.20
N SER A 173 12.43 4.06 9.01
CA SER A 173 11.63 3.25 8.07
C SER A 173 10.15 3.18 8.51
N GLN A 174 9.88 3.22 9.82
CA GLN A 174 8.51 3.28 10.35
C GLN A 174 7.83 4.65 10.15
N ARG A 175 8.60 5.74 9.99
CA ARG A 175 8.06 7.10 9.78
C ARG A 175 7.62 7.35 8.34
N VAL A 176 8.35 6.77 7.39
CA VAL A 176 8.12 6.99 5.95
C VAL A 176 6.78 6.39 5.52
N VAL A 177 6.04 7.15 4.73
CA VAL A 177 4.74 6.70 4.22
C VAL A 177 4.92 5.64 3.14
N GLN A 178 3.96 4.71 3.06
CA GLN A 178 3.88 3.76 1.96
C GLN A 178 3.68 4.49 0.65
N TYR A 179 4.34 4.04 -0.41
CA TYR A 179 4.28 4.68 -1.72
C TYR A 179 2.85 4.74 -2.26
N SER A 180 2.47 5.90 -2.78
CA SER A 180 1.24 6.12 -3.53
C SER A 180 1.52 7.07 -4.69
N ASP A 181 0.89 6.84 -5.84
CA ASP A 181 0.98 7.78 -6.97
C ASP A 181 0.25 9.10 -6.67
N HIS A 182 -0.69 9.08 -5.73
CA HIS A 182 -1.50 10.24 -5.32
C HIS A 182 -1.41 10.45 -3.81
N TYR A 183 -1.12 11.68 -3.39
CA TYR A 183 -1.22 12.08 -1.98
C TYR A 183 -2.07 13.32 -1.83
N ARG A 184 -2.79 13.37 -0.72
CA ARG A 184 -3.47 14.58 -0.28
C ARG A 184 -2.75 15.20 0.89
N LEU A 185 -2.47 16.50 0.81
CA LEU A 185 -1.84 17.26 1.89
C LEU A 185 -2.90 18.16 2.52
N ALA A 186 -3.27 17.88 3.76
CA ALA A 186 -4.29 18.62 4.50
C ALA A 186 -3.64 19.55 5.53
N PHE A 187 -3.66 20.85 5.28
CA PHE A 187 -3.14 21.87 6.19
C PHE A 187 -4.27 22.38 7.08
N THR A 188 -4.21 22.10 8.38
CA THR A 188 -5.28 22.45 9.32
C THR A 188 -4.75 23.39 10.40
N LEU A 189 -5.38 24.55 10.54
CA LEU A 189 -5.22 25.41 11.72
C LEU A 189 -6.23 24.95 12.78
N LEU A 190 -5.75 24.41 13.90
CA LEU A 190 -6.57 23.95 15.02
C LEU A 190 -6.46 24.94 16.18
N ASN A 191 -7.58 25.52 16.60
CA ASN A 191 -7.66 26.27 17.85
C ASN A 191 -8.21 25.38 18.96
N GLU A 192 -7.52 25.32 20.10
CA GLU A 192 -8.00 24.58 21.27
C GLU A 192 -9.31 25.18 21.79
N ASP A 193 -9.35 26.50 21.95
CA ASP A 193 -10.51 27.26 22.43
C ASP A 193 -10.68 28.56 21.63
N ALA A 194 -11.88 29.14 21.69
CA ALA A 194 -12.27 30.38 21.03
C ALA A 194 -12.06 31.62 21.92
N THR A 195 -11.12 31.58 22.87
CA THR A 195 -10.87 32.72 23.77
C THR A 195 -10.26 33.91 23.03
N PRO A 196 -10.70 35.16 23.31
CA PRO A 196 -10.32 36.33 22.52
C PRO A 196 -8.81 36.59 22.42
N ASN A 197 -8.03 36.19 23.44
CA ASN A 197 -6.60 36.51 23.53
C ASN A 197 -5.70 35.56 22.72
N ARG A 198 -6.13 34.33 22.41
CA ARG A 198 -5.32 33.35 21.68
C ARG A 198 -6.01 32.69 20.48
N PHE A 199 -7.22 33.13 20.15
CA PHE A 199 -7.95 32.60 19.02
C PHE A 199 -7.42 33.14 17.67
N VAL A 200 -7.16 32.23 16.73
CA VAL A 200 -6.78 32.57 15.36
C VAL A 200 -7.93 32.21 14.41
N ALA A 201 -8.53 33.23 13.80
CA ALA A 201 -9.63 33.06 12.87
C ALA A 201 -9.16 32.76 11.43
N THR A 202 -8.04 33.35 11.02
CA THR A 202 -7.55 33.31 9.64
C THR A 202 -6.02 33.29 9.56
N TRP A 203 -5.49 32.89 8.41
CA TRP A 203 -4.06 32.73 8.17
C TRP A 203 -3.72 32.92 6.69
N ASP A 204 -2.57 33.53 6.41
CA ASP A 204 -2.02 33.73 5.05
C ASP A 204 -1.39 32.46 4.47
N VAL A 205 -2.13 31.35 4.51
CA VAL A 205 -1.63 30.01 4.13
C VAL A 205 -1.16 29.94 2.67
N GLN A 206 -1.81 30.65 1.76
CA GLN A 206 -1.50 30.57 0.33
C GLN A 206 -0.09 31.08 0.01
N ALA A 207 0.35 32.17 0.66
CA ALA A 207 1.70 32.70 0.48
C ALA A 207 2.76 31.74 1.05
N ALA A 208 2.48 31.15 2.22
CA ALA A 208 3.39 30.19 2.84
C ALA A 208 3.51 28.88 2.05
N LEU A 209 2.39 28.38 1.49
CA LEU A 209 2.38 27.22 0.60
C LEU A 209 3.22 27.47 -0.67
N ALA A 210 3.06 28.65 -1.28
CA ALA A 210 3.75 29.01 -2.51
C ALA A 210 5.27 29.07 -2.35
N GLU A 211 5.76 29.48 -1.17
CA GLU A 211 7.21 29.56 -0.92
C GLU A 211 7.81 28.23 -0.47
N PHE A 212 7.16 27.48 0.43
CA PHE A 212 7.79 26.34 1.09
C PHE A 212 7.34 24.97 0.58
N ILE A 213 6.09 24.84 0.14
CA ILE A 213 5.48 23.53 -0.15
C ILE A 213 5.39 23.27 -1.66
N TYR A 214 4.92 24.23 -2.45
CA TYR A 214 4.81 24.06 -3.90
C TYR A 214 6.15 23.80 -4.61
N PRO A 215 7.28 24.43 -4.23
CA PRO A 215 8.56 24.09 -4.84
C PRO A 215 8.96 22.64 -4.57
N LEU A 216 8.79 22.15 -3.34
CA LEU A 216 9.06 20.76 -2.98
C LEU A 216 8.14 19.79 -3.75
N MET A 217 6.84 20.08 -3.83
CA MET A 217 5.89 19.29 -4.63
C MET A 217 6.28 19.25 -6.10
N SER A 218 6.73 20.37 -6.67
CA SER A 218 7.14 20.43 -8.07
C SER A 218 8.33 19.53 -8.37
N GLN A 219 9.31 19.45 -7.46
CA GLN A 219 10.47 18.57 -7.57
C GLN A 219 10.08 17.08 -7.40
N LEU A 220 9.11 16.80 -6.54
CA LEU A 220 8.62 15.44 -6.26
C LEU A 220 7.47 14.99 -7.18
N SER A 221 7.04 15.83 -8.12
CA SER A 221 5.93 15.55 -9.05
C SER A 221 6.17 14.35 -9.96
N ILE A 222 7.44 13.95 -10.11
CA ILE A 222 7.85 12.74 -10.84
C ILE A 222 7.48 11.44 -10.12
N LEU A 223 7.35 11.48 -8.79
CA LEU A 223 6.95 10.35 -7.95
C LEU A 223 5.46 10.38 -7.65
N HIS A 224 4.92 11.55 -7.38
CA HIS A 224 3.61 11.69 -6.76
C HIS A 224 2.83 12.85 -7.36
N ASN A 225 1.52 12.67 -7.46
CA ASN A 225 0.57 13.73 -7.74
C ASN A 225 -0.05 14.20 -6.43
N PHE A 226 0.01 15.50 -6.17
CA PHE A 226 -0.40 16.07 -4.89
C PHE A 226 -1.67 16.90 -5.04
N THR A 227 -2.63 16.67 -4.15
CA THR A 227 -3.78 17.57 -3.95
C THR A 227 -3.64 18.28 -2.61
N VAL A 228 -3.76 19.60 -2.58
CA VAL A 228 -3.62 20.39 -1.35
C VAL A 228 -4.98 20.90 -0.90
N GLU A 229 -5.29 20.69 0.37
CA GLU A 229 -6.47 21.20 1.05
C GLU A 229 -6.03 22.00 2.28
N SER A 230 -6.75 23.07 2.60
CA SER A 230 -6.50 23.87 3.79
C SER A 230 -7.80 24.18 4.51
N GLN A 231 -7.79 24.09 5.84
CA GLN A 231 -8.97 24.37 6.66
C GLN A 231 -8.60 25.02 8.00
N VAL A 232 -9.59 25.65 8.63
CA VAL A 232 -9.48 26.23 9.97
C VAL A 232 -10.57 25.61 10.85
N GLN A 233 -10.17 25.02 11.97
CA GLN A 233 -11.06 24.55 13.00
C GLN A 233 -11.00 25.50 14.20
N TYR A 234 -12.16 26.01 14.57
CA TYR A 234 -12.28 27.05 15.60
C TYR A 234 -12.35 26.50 17.03
N HIS A 235 -12.63 25.22 17.19
CA HIS A 235 -12.67 24.55 18.49
C HIS A 235 -12.28 23.09 18.33
N ALA A 236 -11.22 22.71 19.03
CA ALA A 236 -10.61 21.39 18.99
C ALA A 236 -9.92 21.12 20.35
N PRO A 237 -10.69 20.87 21.42
CA PRO A 237 -10.14 20.66 22.74
C PRO A 237 -9.25 19.40 22.78
N LEU A 238 -8.28 19.40 23.68
CA LEU A 238 -7.46 18.21 23.93
C LEU A 238 -8.28 17.14 24.64
N ALA A 239 -8.04 15.86 24.30
CA ALA A 239 -8.65 14.72 24.98
C ALA A 239 -8.06 14.45 26.37
N PHE A 240 -7.03 15.19 26.75
CA PHE A 240 -6.28 15.06 28.00
C PHE A 240 -5.83 16.43 28.50
N GLU A 241 -5.49 16.52 29.77
CA GLU A 241 -4.96 17.72 30.40
C GLU A 241 -3.42 17.68 30.39
N PRO A 242 -2.73 18.68 29.80
CA PRO A 242 -1.27 18.76 29.80
C PRO A 242 -0.69 18.79 31.22
N ARG A 243 0.46 18.14 31.44
CA ARG A 243 1.11 18.14 32.76
C ARG A 243 1.75 19.49 33.06
N ARG A 244 1.55 20.04 34.24
CA ARG A 244 2.27 21.26 34.65
C ARG A 244 3.70 20.93 35.05
N VAL A 245 4.64 21.58 34.40
CA VAL A 245 6.09 21.42 34.63
C VAL A 245 6.65 22.76 35.04
N THR A 246 7.41 22.80 36.12
CA THR A 246 8.03 24.03 36.62
C THR A 246 9.34 24.27 35.88
N LEU A 247 9.41 25.35 35.10
CA LEU A 247 10.62 25.85 34.46
C LEU A 247 11.11 27.09 35.21
N GLY A 248 12.15 26.93 36.04
CA GLY A 248 12.63 28.02 36.88
C GLY A 248 11.55 28.47 37.87
N ASP A 249 11.06 29.70 37.71
CA ASP A 249 10.01 30.32 38.53
C ASP A 249 8.62 30.32 37.84
N THR A 250 8.50 29.69 36.66
CA THR A 250 7.26 29.68 35.85
C THR A 250 6.72 28.26 35.67
N GLU A 251 5.41 28.06 35.88
CA GLU A 251 4.73 26.83 35.49
C GLU A 251 4.39 26.87 33.99
N VAL A 252 4.81 25.86 33.25
CA VAL A 252 4.50 25.70 31.82
C VAL A 252 3.77 24.38 31.59
N SER A 253 2.94 24.32 30.54
CA SER A 253 2.27 23.08 30.17
C SER A 253 3.23 22.17 29.39
N GLY A 254 3.37 20.94 29.84
CA GLY A 254 4.28 19.93 29.30
C GLY A 254 3.52 18.79 28.63
N LEU A 255 3.89 18.47 27.38
CA LEU A 255 3.43 17.29 26.65
C LEU A 255 4.47 16.18 26.76
N THR A 256 4.10 15.08 27.42
CA THR A 256 4.94 13.89 27.50
C THR A 256 4.86 13.07 26.21
N GLN A 257 5.79 12.13 26.02
CA GLN A 257 5.76 11.25 24.84
C GLN A 257 4.48 10.40 24.74
N GLU A 258 3.86 10.05 25.88
CA GLU A 258 2.55 9.38 25.92
C GLU A 258 1.46 10.30 25.37
N ASP A 259 1.45 11.56 25.82
CA ASP A 259 0.48 12.57 25.38
C ASP A 259 0.56 12.82 23.87
N LEU A 260 1.76 12.80 23.27
CA LEU A 260 1.94 12.94 21.82
C LEU A 260 1.25 11.83 21.01
N THR A 261 1.15 10.61 21.56
CA THR A 261 0.48 9.50 20.87
C THR A 261 -1.05 9.59 20.93
N VAL A 262 -1.59 10.22 21.96
CA VAL A 262 -3.03 10.41 22.16
C VAL A 262 -3.52 11.74 21.56
N PHE A 263 -2.59 12.61 21.16
CA PHE A 263 -2.88 13.95 20.66
C PHE A 263 -3.92 14.02 19.52
N ILE A 264 -3.94 13.05 18.59
CA ILE A 264 -4.91 13.00 17.48
C ILE A 264 -6.22 12.26 17.85
N ASN A 265 -6.24 11.48 18.94
CA ASN A 265 -7.35 10.58 19.22
C ASN A 265 -8.58 11.27 19.86
N SER A 266 -8.67 12.59 19.83
CA SER A 266 -9.90 13.32 20.18
C SER A 266 -10.97 13.00 19.13
N ALA A 267 -12.05 12.35 19.57
CA ALA A 267 -13.22 12.03 18.75
C ALA A 267 -13.89 13.24 18.08
N GLU A 268 -13.47 14.46 18.43
CA GLU A 268 -13.99 15.74 17.96
C GLU A 268 -13.19 16.36 16.81
N TRP A 269 -12.03 15.81 16.46
CA TRP A 269 -11.24 16.29 15.33
C TRP A 269 -11.86 15.79 14.02
N THR A 270 -12.81 16.56 13.50
CA THR A 270 -13.38 16.34 12.17
C THR A 270 -12.41 16.86 11.10
N LEU A 271 -11.30 16.14 10.91
CA LEU A 271 -10.39 16.35 9.80
C LEU A 271 -11.05 15.85 8.50
N ALA A 272 -12.06 16.59 8.03
CA ALA A 272 -12.85 16.23 6.88
C ALA A 272 -11.97 16.23 5.63
N SER A 273 -11.65 15.03 5.14
CA SER A 273 -11.06 14.83 3.82
C SER A 273 -12.18 14.55 2.83
N SER A 274 -12.10 15.12 1.63
CA SER A 274 -13.03 14.80 0.55
C SER A 274 -13.03 13.28 0.25
N VAL A 275 -14.18 12.70 -0.13
CA VAL A 275 -14.31 11.24 -0.33
C VAL A 275 -13.36 10.77 -1.44
N SER A 276 -12.21 10.23 -1.04
CA SER A 276 -11.21 9.64 -1.92
C SER A 276 -10.49 8.49 -1.20
N ASN A 277 -9.90 7.60 -1.98
CA ASN A 277 -9.03 6.54 -1.48
C ASN A 277 -7.56 6.99 -1.38
N ASP A 278 -7.25 8.24 -1.72
CA ASP A 278 -5.90 8.77 -1.66
C ASP A 278 -5.42 8.89 -0.20
N PRO A 279 -4.19 8.43 0.13
CA PRO A 279 -3.62 8.65 1.44
C PRO A 279 -3.48 10.14 1.75
N VAL A 280 -3.88 10.52 2.96
CA VAL A 280 -3.88 11.90 3.45
C VAL A 280 -2.74 12.09 4.44
N LEU A 281 -1.94 13.14 4.24
CA LEU A 281 -0.92 13.60 5.19
C LEU A 281 -1.39 14.90 5.83
N HIS A 282 -1.42 14.92 7.15
CA HIS A 282 -1.97 16.02 7.92
C HIS A 282 -0.86 16.95 8.43
N PHE A 283 -0.99 18.25 8.18
CA PHE A 283 -0.07 19.27 8.68
C PHE A 283 -0.88 20.23 9.55
N VAL A 284 -0.75 20.05 10.87
CA VAL A 284 -1.58 20.72 11.86
C VAL A 284 -0.80 21.82 12.54
N LEU A 285 -1.30 23.04 12.45
CA LEU A 285 -0.88 24.15 13.29
C LEU A 285 -1.83 24.24 14.48
N PHE A 286 -1.38 23.82 15.65
CA PHE A 286 -2.15 23.80 16.88
C PHE A 286 -1.91 25.08 17.68
N VAL A 287 -3.00 25.75 18.05
CA VAL A 287 -3.01 26.96 18.86
C VAL A 287 -3.57 26.61 20.24
N PRO A 288 -2.72 26.53 21.29
CA PRO A 288 -3.19 26.22 22.63
C PRO A 288 -3.99 27.38 23.23
N SER A 289 -4.92 27.02 24.11
CA SER A 289 -5.69 27.92 24.97
C SER A 289 -4.78 28.78 25.85
N GLU A 290 -5.34 29.85 26.42
CA GLU A 290 -4.62 30.75 27.32
C GLU A 290 -4.11 30.02 28.58
N THR A 291 -4.85 29.02 29.08
CA THR A 291 -4.45 28.21 30.25
C THR A 291 -3.34 27.22 29.95
N HIS A 292 -3.24 26.74 28.71
CA HIS A 292 -2.23 25.76 28.30
C HIS A 292 -1.02 26.38 27.61
N SER A 293 -1.01 27.70 27.42
CA SER A 293 0.12 28.43 26.84
C SER A 293 1.14 28.85 27.90
N PRO A 294 2.45 28.73 27.65
CA PRO A 294 3.08 28.01 26.54
C PRO A 294 3.06 26.49 26.77
N MET A 295 2.96 25.74 25.66
CA MET A 295 2.91 24.28 25.64
C MET A 295 4.20 23.69 25.08
N ASN A 296 5.03 23.09 25.91
CA ASN A 296 6.33 22.56 25.53
C ASN A 296 6.34 21.03 25.52
N ILE A 297 7.11 20.43 24.62
CA ILE A 297 7.35 18.98 24.61
C ILE A 297 8.39 18.66 25.68
N VAL A 298 8.16 17.65 26.52
CA VAL A 298 9.09 17.24 27.57
C VAL A 298 9.69 15.87 27.32
N ASP A 299 10.95 15.69 27.74
CA ASP A 299 11.65 14.40 27.70
C ASP A 299 11.14 13.42 28.77
N SER A 300 11.68 12.19 28.78
CA SER A 300 11.38 11.16 29.79
C SER A 300 11.72 11.59 31.21
N GLU A 301 12.60 12.58 31.39
CA GLU A 301 12.98 13.15 32.67
C GLU A 301 12.13 14.39 33.03
N GLY A 302 11.11 14.71 32.23
CA GLY A 302 10.22 15.85 32.44
C GLY A 302 10.85 17.21 32.11
N ARG A 303 12.01 17.24 31.42
CA ARG A 303 12.67 18.48 31.03
C ARG A 303 12.16 18.94 29.66
N PRO A 304 11.89 20.24 29.47
CA PRO A 304 11.41 20.74 28.20
C PRO A 304 12.50 20.66 27.14
N ILE A 305 12.11 20.14 25.99
CA ILE A 305 12.92 20.08 24.78
C ILE A 305 12.65 21.36 23.99
N ASN A 306 13.68 21.94 23.38
CA ASN A 306 13.54 23.10 22.51
C ASN A 306 12.98 22.69 21.12
N GLN A 307 11.80 22.07 21.11
CA GLN A 307 11.07 21.62 19.94
C GLN A 307 9.59 21.96 20.10
N SER A 308 9.07 22.77 19.17
CA SER A 308 7.66 23.15 19.11
C SER A 308 6.86 22.31 18.11
N SER A 309 7.45 21.25 17.57
CA SER A 309 6.83 20.41 16.55
C SER A 309 7.23 18.96 16.72
N PHE A 310 6.33 18.05 16.38
CA PHE A 310 6.61 16.62 16.35
C PHE A 310 5.97 15.98 15.13
N LEU A 311 6.55 14.86 14.70
CA LEU A 311 6.11 14.08 13.56
C LEU A 311 5.41 12.82 14.05
N LEU A 312 4.24 12.54 13.47
CA LEU A 312 3.52 11.30 13.71
C LEU A 312 3.71 10.37 12.50
N PRO A 313 4.36 9.20 12.70
CA PRO A 313 4.68 8.24 11.64
C PRO A 313 3.49 7.95 10.74
N GLN A 314 3.69 8.02 9.43
CA GLN A 314 2.68 7.71 8.40
C GLN A 314 1.40 8.57 8.42
N TRP A 315 1.30 9.55 9.32
CA TRP A 315 0.12 10.39 9.48
C TRP A 315 0.40 11.85 9.10
N GLY A 316 1.47 12.45 9.63
CA GLY A 316 1.63 13.89 9.48
C GLY A 316 2.52 14.58 10.51
N SER A 317 2.35 15.90 10.58
CA SER A 317 3.12 16.84 11.41
C SER A 317 2.18 17.68 12.27
N ILE A 318 2.58 17.93 13.50
CA ILE A 318 1.94 18.91 14.37
C ILE A 318 2.96 19.95 14.80
N PHE A 319 2.59 21.22 14.65
CA PHE A 319 3.34 22.38 15.11
C PHE A 319 2.52 23.15 16.15
N ILE A 320 3.10 23.38 17.32
CA ILE A 320 2.48 24.07 18.44
C ILE A 320 2.88 25.55 18.40
N LEU A 321 1.89 26.42 18.31
CA LEU A 321 2.11 27.87 18.27
C LEU A 321 2.19 28.44 19.70
N ASN A 322 3.41 28.55 20.21
CA ASN A 322 3.68 29.15 21.53
C ASN A 322 3.94 30.66 21.50
N ASN A 323 3.99 31.28 20.32
CA ASN A 323 4.32 32.71 20.25
C ASN A 323 3.25 33.54 20.97
N GLU A 324 3.68 34.66 21.57
CA GLU A 324 2.75 35.68 22.05
C GLU A 324 2.07 36.28 20.84
N LEU A 325 0.84 35.84 20.57
CA LEU A 325 -0.02 36.50 19.62
C LEU A 325 -0.21 37.91 20.16
N ASN A 326 0.19 38.94 19.38
CA ASN A 326 -0.19 40.31 19.71
C ASN A 326 -1.71 40.29 19.91
N SER A 327 -2.17 40.64 21.11
CA SER A 327 -3.50 40.35 21.70
C SER A 327 -4.72 40.91 20.93
N SER A 328 -4.54 41.33 19.69
CA SER A 328 -5.54 41.90 18.80
C SER A 328 -5.56 41.28 17.39
N SER A 329 -4.60 40.43 17.00
CA SER A 329 -4.58 39.85 15.66
C SER A 329 -5.22 38.46 15.63
N LEU A 330 -6.50 38.41 15.23
CA LEU A 330 -7.24 37.20 14.84
C LEU A 330 -6.67 36.51 13.58
N HIS A 331 -5.51 36.95 13.10
CA HIS A 331 -4.95 36.67 11.80
C HIS A 331 -3.46 36.38 11.91
N LEU A 332 -3.02 35.23 11.39
CA LEU A 332 -1.61 34.89 11.27
C LEU A 332 -1.04 35.41 9.96
N SER A 333 -0.10 36.34 10.07
CA SER A 333 0.59 36.89 8.92
C SER A 333 1.54 35.85 8.31
N TYR A 334 1.89 36.05 7.06
CA TYR A 334 2.92 35.27 6.39
C TYR A 334 4.25 35.18 7.18
N ASN A 335 4.65 36.23 7.90
CA ASN A 335 5.89 36.20 8.70
C ASN A 335 5.80 35.24 9.90
N ASP A 336 4.62 35.10 10.50
CA ASP A 336 4.37 34.17 11.59
C ASP A 336 4.35 32.72 11.08
N LEU A 337 3.90 32.51 9.84
CA LEU A 337 3.82 31.20 9.20
C LEU A 337 5.16 30.70 8.64
N LYS A 338 6.14 31.58 8.38
CA LYS A 338 7.49 31.18 7.87
C LYS A 338 8.14 30.04 8.66
N PRO A 339 8.33 30.12 9.99
CA PRO A 339 8.96 29.04 10.74
C PRO A 339 8.11 27.74 10.72
N VAL A 340 6.78 27.89 10.73
CA VAL A 340 5.83 26.77 10.69
C VAL A 340 5.95 26.01 9.37
N PHE A 341 5.84 26.70 8.24
CA PHE A 341 5.86 26.08 6.91
C PHE A 341 7.24 25.60 6.49
N ARG A 342 8.32 26.23 6.98
CA ARG A 342 9.67 25.66 6.86
C ARG A 342 9.77 24.31 7.56
N ASN A 343 9.23 24.21 8.78
CA ASN A 343 9.19 22.94 9.50
C ASN A 343 8.32 21.91 8.77
N PHE A 344 7.11 22.27 8.33
CA PHE A 344 6.25 21.39 7.54
C PHE A 344 6.92 20.90 6.26
N ALA A 345 7.66 21.73 5.54
CA ALA A 345 8.40 21.31 4.35
C ALA A 345 9.46 20.25 4.70
N THR A 346 10.23 20.44 5.79
CA THR A 346 11.22 19.45 6.24
C THR A 346 10.58 18.14 6.68
N GLN A 347 9.44 18.21 7.37
CA GLN A 347 8.71 17.03 7.84
C GLN A 347 7.99 16.30 6.70
N LEU A 348 7.46 17.03 5.72
CA LEU A 348 6.91 16.47 4.48
C LEU A 348 7.97 15.70 3.70
N ALA A 349 9.16 16.29 3.51
CA ALA A 349 10.28 15.63 2.86
C ALA A 349 10.65 14.33 3.59
N ALA A 350 10.74 14.36 4.93
CA ALA A 350 11.03 13.19 5.75
C ALA A 350 9.94 12.10 5.65
N LEU A 351 8.65 12.47 5.70
CA LEU A 351 7.54 11.54 5.54
C LEU A 351 7.56 10.86 4.16
N LEU A 352 7.84 11.63 3.11
CA LEU A 352 7.94 11.11 1.74
C LEU A 352 9.21 10.28 1.50
N GLY A 353 10.11 10.19 2.48
CA GLY A 353 11.32 9.36 2.44
C GLY A 353 12.51 10.05 1.79
N VAL A 354 12.50 11.37 1.65
CA VAL A 354 13.67 12.13 1.19
C VAL A 354 14.82 11.91 2.18
N PRO A 355 15.99 11.41 1.72
CA PRO A 355 17.10 11.14 2.62
C PRO A 355 17.69 12.45 3.17
N PRO A 356 18.10 12.48 4.45
CA PRO A 356 18.72 13.65 5.03
C PRO A 356 20.07 13.94 4.36
N VAL A 357 20.46 15.21 4.34
CA VAL A 357 21.78 15.61 3.87
C VAL A 357 22.84 15.14 4.88
N PRO A 358 23.89 14.43 4.45
CA PRO A 358 24.96 13.98 5.34
C PRO A 358 25.59 15.12 6.15
N PHE A 359 26.00 14.82 7.39
CA PHE A 359 26.54 15.84 8.29
C PHE A 359 27.81 16.50 7.74
N GLY A 360 27.81 17.83 7.74
CA GLY A 360 28.92 18.66 7.24
C GLY A 360 28.87 18.95 5.74
N LEU A 361 27.83 18.48 5.02
CA LEU A 361 27.60 18.89 3.64
C LEU A 361 26.64 20.08 3.58
N ILE A 362 26.95 21.01 2.69
CA ILE A 362 26.10 22.15 2.36
C ILE A 362 25.42 21.85 1.03
N MET A 363 24.11 22.09 0.93
CA MET A 363 23.43 22.08 -0.36
C MET A 363 23.53 23.46 -0.99
N GLU A 364 24.06 23.53 -2.21
CA GLU A 364 24.04 24.75 -3.00
C GLU A 364 22.66 24.90 -3.65
N GLY A 365 21.80 25.76 -3.10
CA GLY A 365 20.51 26.10 -3.72
C GLY A 365 19.32 25.29 -3.21
N SER A 366 18.62 24.62 -4.14
CA SER A 366 17.21 24.17 -4.05
C SER A 366 16.80 23.33 -2.80
N PHE A 367 15.50 23.14 -2.61
CA PHE A 367 14.92 22.36 -1.50
C PHE A 367 15.32 20.88 -1.49
N LEU A 368 15.62 20.31 -2.66
CA LEU A 368 16.00 18.92 -2.86
C LEU A 368 17.13 18.83 -3.88
N SER A 369 18.22 18.14 -3.54
CA SER A 369 19.31 17.87 -4.49
C SER A 369 18.98 16.71 -5.44
N ASP A 370 19.58 16.71 -6.64
CA ASP A 370 19.44 15.61 -7.61
C ASP A 370 19.91 14.26 -7.03
N TRP A 371 20.92 14.28 -6.14
CA TRP A 371 21.39 13.10 -5.44
C TRP A 371 20.31 12.49 -4.54
N GLN A 372 19.63 13.33 -3.74
CA GLN A 372 18.53 12.89 -2.88
C GLN A 372 17.34 12.41 -3.71
N LEU A 373 17.02 13.12 -4.80
CA LEU A 373 15.94 12.74 -5.70
C LEU A 373 16.21 11.38 -6.35
N ASP A 374 17.40 11.17 -6.91
CA ASP A 374 17.76 9.90 -7.53
C ASP A 374 17.78 8.74 -6.52
N ALA A 375 18.30 8.97 -5.30
CA ALA A 375 18.27 7.99 -4.23
C ALA A 375 16.83 7.60 -3.86
N LEU A 376 15.94 8.60 -3.74
CA LEU A 376 14.52 8.39 -3.49
C LEU A 376 13.84 7.61 -4.63
N LEU A 377 14.12 7.97 -5.89
CA LEU A 377 13.57 7.27 -7.07
C LEU A 377 13.96 5.79 -7.07
N ARG A 378 15.24 5.48 -6.84
CA ARG A 378 15.73 4.09 -6.76
C ARG A 378 15.07 3.32 -5.62
N HIS A 379 15.00 3.94 -4.44
CA HIS A 379 14.40 3.31 -3.27
C HIS A 379 12.91 3.01 -3.48
N ARG A 380 12.12 3.97 -4.00
CA ARG A 380 10.70 3.76 -4.30
C ARG A 380 10.47 2.76 -5.43
N ALA A 381 11.32 2.75 -6.45
CA ALA A 381 11.24 1.75 -7.52
C ALA A 381 11.51 0.33 -7.00
N LEU A 382 12.52 0.16 -6.13
CA LEU A 382 12.79 -1.11 -5.46
C LEU A 382 11.61 -1.55 -4.60
N GLN A 383 11.07 -0.66 -3.77
CA GLN A 383 9.91 -0.93 -2.92
C GLN A 383 8.69 -1.34 -3.75
N ASN A 384 8.41 -0.65 -4.87
CA ASN A 384 7.29 -0.97 -5.74
C ASN A 384 7.45 -2.32 -6.44
N VAL A 385 8.67 -2.66 -6.88
CA VAL A 385 8.97 -3.98 -7.44
C VAL A 385 8.74 -5.08 -6.41
N GLN A 386 9.26 -4.92 -5.20
CA GLN A 386 9.08 -5.88 -4.10
C GLN A 386 7.60 -6.02 -3.72
N GLY A 387 6.89 -4.90 -3.53
CA GLY A 387 5.46 -4.91 -3.25
C GLY A 387 4.63 -5.57 -4.35
N SER A 388 5.02 -5.40 -5.62
CA SER A 388 4.38 -6.08 -6.75
C SER A 388 4.63 -7.58 -6.71
N GLN A 389 5.87 -8.01 -6.46
CA GLN A 389 6.24 -9.43 -6.34
C GLN A 389 5.47 -10.11 -5.20
N ASP A 390 5.42 -9.49 -4.03
CA ASP A 390 4.72 -9.98 -2.85
C ASP A 390 3.21 -10.06 -3.09
N THR A 391 2.62 -9.04 -3.73
CA THR A 391 1.20 -9.02 -4.08
C THR A 391 0.86 -10.12 -5.07
N LEU A 392 1.64 -10.27 -6.16
CA LEU A 392 1.45 -11.33 -7.16
C LEU A 392 1.60 -12.72 -6.55
N HIS A 393 2.58 -12.91 -5.66
CA HIS A 393 2.76 -14.16 -4.94
C HIS A 393 1.56 -14.46 -4.02
N SER A 394 1.06 -13.42 -3.33
CA SER A 394 -0.12 -13.52 -2.47
C SER A 394 -1.38 -13.88 -3.25
N ILE A 395 -1.56 -13.35 -4.48
CA ILE A 395 -2.65 -13.75 -5.38
C ILE A 395 -2.58 -15.26 -5.67
N ILE A 396 -1.40 -15.78 -6.06
CA ILE A 396 -1.24 -17.21 -6.36
C ILE A 396 -1.54 -18.06 -5.13
N LYS A 397 -0.96 -17.68 -3.98
CA LYS A 397 -1.18 -18.40 -2.73
C LYS A 397 -2.66 -18.44 -2.36
N LEU A 398 -3.36 -17.32 -2.53
CA LEU A 398 -4.79 -17.22 -2.25
C LEU A 398 -5.63 -18.11 -3.20
N VAL A 399 -5.32 -18.08 -4.50
CA VAL A 399 -5.99 -18.91 -5.51
C VAL A 399 -5.70 -20.41 -5.31
N ASP A 400 -4.49 -20.77 -4.85
CA ASP A 400 -4.13 -22.15 -4.55
C ASP A 400 -4.80 -22.65 -3.25
N GLN A 401 -4.94 -21.78 -2.24
CA GLN A 401 -5.56 -22.13 -0.96
C GLN A 401 -7.09 -22.27 -1.03
N ILE A 402 -7.74 -21.52 -1.93
CA ILE A 402 -9.20 -21.49 -2.04
C ILE A 402 -9.62 -22.13 -3.37
N ASN A 403 -9.96 -23.43 -3.31
CA ASN A 403 -10.28 -24.26 -4.49
C ASN A 403 -11.32 -23.66 -5.45
N ASN A 404 -12.27 -22.89 -4.92
CA ASN A 404 -13.38 -22.28 -5.66
C ASN A 404 -13.22 -20.76 -5.82
N MET A 405 -11.99 -20.24 -5.75
CA MET A 405 -11.74 -18.82 -5.99
C MET A 405 -12.04 -18.46 -7.46
N PRO A 406 -12.92 -17.47 -7.72
CA PRO A 406 -13.20 -17.02 -9.07
C PRO A 406 -12.02 -16.19 -9.57
N VAL A 407 -11.55 -16.49 -10.77
CA VAL A 407 -10.51 -15.72 -11.44
C VAL A 407 -11.05 -15.35 -12.82
N GLY A 408 -11.60 -14.13 -12.91
CA GLY A 408 -12.13 -13.57 -14.15
C GLY A 408 -11.03 -12.99 -15.05
N GLN A 409 -11.42 -12.57 -16.26
CA GLN A 409 -10.50 -12.02 -17.27
C GLN A 409 -9.75 -10.79 -16.76
N VAL A 410 -10.44 -9.86 -16.08
CA VAL A 410 -9.84 -8.63 -15.55
C VAL A 410 -8.67 -8.94 -14.60
N VAL A 411 -8.84 -9.89 -13.68
CA VAL A 411 -7.78 -10.26 -12.73
C VAL A 411 -6.60 -10.90 -13.47
N ARG A 412 -6.87 -11.79 -14.42
CA ARG A 412 -5.81 -12.44 -15.21
C ARG A 412 -5.03 -11.41 -16.03
N ASP A 413 -5.73 -10.50 -16.68
CA ASP A 413 -5.13 -9.47 -17.54
C ASP A 413 -4.33 -8.48 -16.69
N ASP A 414 -4.82 -8.09 -15.51
CA ASP A 414 -4.08 -7.27 -14.54
C ASP A 414 -2.80 -7.95 -14.06
N VAL A 415 -2.83 -9.26 -13.79
CA VAL A 415 -1.65 -10.05 -13.41
C VAL A 415 -0.63 -10.09 -14.56
N LEU A 416 -1.08 -10.27 -15.81
CA LEU A 416 -0.22 -10.27 -16.99
C LEU A 416 0.39 -8.89 -17.25
N ASP A 417 -0.40 -7.83 -17.15
CA ASP A 417 0.05 -6.45 -17.33
C ASP A 417 1.01 -6.01 -16.22
N ALA A 418 0.80 -6.48 -14.98
CA ALA A 418 1.73 -6.26 -13.87
C ALA A 418 3.09 -6.92 -14.14
N LEU A 419 3.09 -8.18 -14.61
CA LEU A 419 4.31 -8.90 -15.00
C LEU A 419 5.05 -8.21 -16.16
N ALA A 420 4.32 -7.75 -17.18
CA ALA A 420 4.89 -7.00 -18.29
C ALA A 420 5.50 -5.67 -17.83
N SER A 421 4.81 -4.97 -16.92
CA SER A 421 5.30 -3.70 -16.35
C SER A 421 6.53 -3.91 -15.46
N LEU A 422 6.61 -5.01 -14.71
CA LEU A 422 7.83 -5.40 -13.98
C LEU A 422 9.00 -5.62 -14.94
N HIS A 423 8.78 -6.32 -16.05
CA HIS A 423 9.82 -6.55 -17.05
C HIS A 423 10.39 -5.23 -17.60
N GLU A 424 9.52 -4.27 -17.92
CA GLU A 424 9.94 -2.95 -18.37
C GLU A 424 10.63 -2.14 -17.25
N ALA A 425 10.24 -2.32 -15.99
CA ALA A 425 10.94 -1.69 -14.86
C ALA A 425 12.40 -2.18 -14.76
N TYR A 426 12.64 -3.49 -14.86
CA TYR A 426 14.01 -4.04 -14.85
C TYR A 426 14.85 -3.54 -16.02
N ARG A 427 14.26 -3.50 -17.23
CA ARG A 427 14.95 -3.06 -18.43
C ARG A 427 15.31 -1.57 -18.37
N THR A 428 14.39 -0.74 -17.89
CA THR A 428 14.57 0.72 -17.85
C THR A 428 15.43 1.19 -16.68
N ALA A 429 15.55 0.40 -15.61
CA ALA A 429 16.43 0.67 -14.45
C ALA A 429 17.89 0.95 -14.83
N VAL A 430 18.38 0.30 -15.88
CA VAL A 430 19.74 0.50 -16.42
C VAL A 430 19.92 1.92 -16.98
N THR A 431 18.84 2.52 -17.47
CA THR A 431 18.88 3.80 -18.19
C THR A 431 18.36 4.99 -17.39
N SER A 432 17.33 4.83 -16.57
CA SER A 432 16.73 5.94 -15.85
C SER A 432 15.97 5.47 -14.61
N PRO A 433 16.34 5.95 -13.41
CA PRO A 433 15.58 5.68 -12.18
C PRO A 433 14.12 6.15 -12.26
N ALA A 434 13.86 7.27 -12.97
CA ALA A 434 12.52 7.80 -13.13
C ALA A 434 11.62 6.90 -13.98
N LEU A 435 12.12 6.38 -15.10
CA LEU A 435 11.35 5.45 -15.95
C LEU A 435 11.10 4.14 -15.22
N ALA A 436 12.11 3.63 -14.51
CA ALA A 436 11.97 2.43 -13.70
C ALA A 436 10.91 2.59 -12.61
N LEU A 437 10.91 3.74 -11.91
CA LEU A 437 9.86 4.08 -10.95
C LEU A 437 8.48 4.03 -11.61
N ARG A 438 8.30 4.72 -12.75
CA ARG A 438 6.99 4.77 -13.44
C ARG A 438 6.46 3.38 -13.79
N TRP A 439 7.32 2.50 -14.30
CA TRP A 439 6.92 1.13 -14.63
C TRP A 439 6.68 0.25 -13.38
N SER A 440 7.50 0.42 -12.34
CA SER A 440 7.30 -0.29 -11.06
C SER A 440 6.02 0.12 -10.35
N SER A 441 5.67 1.42 -10.34
CA SER A 441 4.41 1.94 -9.80
C SER A 441 3.21 1.36 -10.56
N LYS A 442 3.28 1.36 -11.90
CA LYS A 442 2.25 0.75 -12.74
C LYS A 442 2.07 -0.75 -12.44
N ALA A 443 3.17 -1.48 -12.26
CA ALA A 443 3.13 -2.89 -11.87
C ALA A 443 2.44 -3.10 -10.51
N LEU A 444 2.79 -2.27 -9.53
CA LEU A 444 2.20 -2.35 -8.19
C LEU A 444 0.71 -2.05 -8.23
N SER A 445 0.31 -0.99 -8.93
CA SER A 445 -1.09 -0.59 -9.11
C SER A 445 -1.92 -1.71 -9.76
N MET A 446 -1.41 -2.34 -10.81
CA MET A 446 -2.06 -3.47 -11.49
C MET A 446 -2.14 -4.71 -10.60
N ALA A 447 -1.07 -5.06 -9.88
CA ALA A 447 -1.06 -6.18 -8.95
C ALA A 447 -2.05 -5.97 -7.79
N SER A 448 -2.06 -4.77 -7.19
CA SER A 448 -3.01 -4.42 -6.13
C SER A 448 -4.46 -4.39 -6.65
N ARG A 449 -4.70 -3.85 -7.86
CA ARG A 449 -6.02 -3.88 -8.49
C ARG A 449 -6.53 -5.31 -8.71
N ALA A 450 -5.65 -6.21 -9.15
CA ALA A 450 -5.97 -7.62 -9.28
C ALA A 450 -6.32 -8.24 -7.91
N PHE A 451 -5.48 -8.01 -6.89
CA PHE A 451 -5.65 -8.59 -5.55
C PHE A 451 -6.93 -8.14 -4.85
N PHE A 452 -7.28 -6.86 -4.95
CA PHE A 452 -8.48 -6.29 -4.33
C PHE A 452 -9.71 -6.27 -5.25
N ASN A 453 -9.67 -7.00 -6.38
CA ASN A 453 -10.79 -7.04 -7.30
C ASN A 453 -12.05 -7.59 -6.59
N PRO A 454 -13.19 -6.86 -6.64
CA PRO A 454 -14.42 -7.29 -5.97
C PRO A 454 -14.90 -8.69 -6.38
N GLY A 455 -14.61 -9.10 -7.62
CA GLY A 455 -14.95 -10.43 -8.14
C GLY A 455 -14.25 -11.56 -7.38
N MET A 456 -13.00 -11.36 -6.93
CA MET A 456 -12.27 -12.37 -6.14
C MET A 456 -12.80 -12.46 -4.70
N LEU A 457 -13.20 -11.32 -4.12
CA LEU A 457 -13.65 -11.23 -2.74
C LEU A 457 -15.10 -11.73 -2.54
N ALA A 458 -15.96 -11.58 -3.56
CA ALA A 458 -17.38 -11.89 -3.46
C ALA A 458 -17.68 -13.35 -3.07
N LEU A 459 -16.87 -14.32 -3.51
CA LEU A 459 -17.07 -15.74 -3.18
C LEU A 459 -16.48 -16.16 -1.83
N LEU A 460 -15.68 -15.31 -1.17
CA LEU A 460 -15.35 -15.52 0.25
C LEU A 460 -16.61 -15.45 1.12
N TYR A 461 -17.61 -14.68 0.69
CA TYR A 461 -18.88 -14.50 1.40
C TYR A 461 -19.95 -15.56 1.07
N PHE A 462 -19.79 -16.30 -0.03
CA PHE A 462 -20.72 -17.38 -0.42
C PHE A 462 -19.98 -18.67 -0.82
N PRO A 463 -19.43 -19.41 0.16
CA PRO A 463 -18.82 -20.71 -0.07
C PRO A 463 -19.74 -21.72 -0.79
N ALA A 464 -19.15 -22.65 -1.53
CA ALA A 464 -19.89 -23.66 -2.30
C ALA A 464 -20.77 -24.55 -1.39
N GLU A 465 -20.40 -24.69 -0.12
CA GLU A 465 -21.14 -25.40 0.91
C GLU A 465 -22.54 -24.78 1.12
N HIS A 466 -22.64 -23.45 1.07
CA HIS A 466 -23.93 -22.75 1.16
C HIS A 466 -24.76 -22.96 -0.10
N LYS A 467 -24.12 -23.01 -1.28
CA LYS A 467 -24.78 -23.39 -2.54
C LYS A 467 -25.42 -24.79 -2.38
N TYR A 468 -24.67 -25.79 -1.91
CA TYR A 468 -25.22 -27.13 -1.69
C TYR A 468 -26.31 -27.14 -0.62
N ALA A 469 -26.15 -26.40 0.48
CA ALA A 469 -27.16 -26.32 1.54
C ALA A 469 -28.50 -25.75 1.03
N VAL A 470 -28.48 -24.78 0.12
CA VAL A 470 -29.69 -24.20 -0.50
C VAL A 470 -30.31 -25.17 -1.51
N TYR A 471 -29.50 -25.83 -2.34
CA TYR A 471 -29.99 -26.72 -3.41
C TYR A 471 -30.40 -28.11 -2.92
N THR A 472 -29.84 -28.61 -1.81
CA THR A 472 -30.08 -29.98 -1.33
C THR A 472 -31.55 -30.24 -1.00
N PRO A 473 -32.29 -29.41 -0.26
CA PRO A 473 -33.71 -29.65 0.02
C PRO A 473 -34.56 -29.70 -1.27
N LEU A 474 -34.31 -28.78 -2.20
CA LEU A 474 -35.04 -28.70 -3.48
C LEU A 474 -34.82 -29.95 -4.33
N PHE A 475 -33.57 -30.36 -4.52
CA PHE A 475 -33.25 -31.54 -5.33
C PHE A 475 -33.56 -32.85 -4.61
N ALA A 476 -33.41 -32.92 -3.28
CA ALA A 476 -33.69 -34.15 -2.51
C ALA A 476 -35.17 -34.53 -2.60
N SER A 477 -36.09 -33.56 -2.47
CA SER A 477 -37.53 -33.81 -2.56
C SER A 477 -37.96 -34.38 -3.90
N ILE A 478 -37.28 -34.01 -5.00
CA ILE A 478 -37.57 -34.48 -6.36
C ILE A 478 -36.81 -35.77 -6.67
N SER A 479 -35.54 -35.85 -6.27
CA SER A 479 -34.65 -36.95 -6.64
C SER A 479 -34.93 -38.24 -5.87
N VAL A 480 -35.29 -38.16 -4.58
CA VAL A 480 -35.54 -39.34 -3.75
C VAL A 480 -36.69 -40.20 -4.29
N PRO A 481 -37.89 -39.66 -4.58
CA PRO A 481 -38.97 -40.46 -5.19
C PRO A 481 -38.61 -41.03 -6.56
N LEU A 482 -37.89 -40.26 -7.38
CA LEU A 482 -37.51 -40.65 -8.73
C LEU A 482 -36.51 -41.83 -8.73
N VAL A 483 -35.52 -41.81 -7.83
CA VAL A 483 -34.55 -42.89 -7.65
C VAL A 483 -35.22 -44.14 -7.08
N VAL A 484 -36.11 -43.98 -6.09
CA VAL A 484 -36.88 -45.12 -5.54
C VAL A 484 -37.75 -45.77 -6.62
N ALA A 485 -38.40 -44.98 -7.47
CA ALA A 485 -39.19 -45.48 -8.59
C ALA A 485 -38.34 -46.23 -9.62
N LEU A 486 -37.15 -45.70 -9.95
CA LEU A 486 -36.21 -46.35 -10.87
C LEU A 486 -35.68 -47.68 -10.30
N ILE A 487 -35.33 -47.72 -9.01
CA ILE A 487 -34.88 -48.95 -8.33
C ILE A 487 -35.99 -50.01 -8.32
N ARG A 488 -37.24 -49.62 -8.01
CA ARG A 488 -38.40 -50.52 -8.04
C ARG A 488 -38.62 -51.13 -9.42
N GLU A 489 -38.60 -50.31 -10.47
CA GLU A 489 -38.79 -50.77 -11.85
C GLU A 489 -37.64 -51.70 -12.30
N PHE A 490 -36.39 -51.37 -11.94
CA PHE A 490 -35.24 -52.22 -12.22
C PHE A 490 -35.32 -53.59 -11.53
N MET A 491 -35.75 -53.62 -10.26
CA MET A 491 -35.98 -54.88 -9.53
C MET A 491 -37.12 -55.70 -10.13
N ALA A 492 -38.20 -55.06 -10.56
CA ALA A 492 -39.32 -55.72 -11.23
C ALA A 492 -38.89 -56.35 -12.57
N TRP A 493 -38.13 -55.61 -13.37
CA TRP A 493 -37.55 -56.14 -14.62
C TRP A 493 -36.61 -57.33 -14.39
N LYS A 494 -35.71 -57.25 -13.39
CA LYS A 494 -34.79 -58.34 -13.05
C LYS A 494 -35.50 -59.61 -12.55
N ARG A 495 -36.63 -59.47 -11.85
CA ARG A 495 -37.47 -60.62 -11.43
C ARG A 495 -38.17 -61.26 -12.63
N GLY A 496 -38.70 -60.47 -13.57
CA GLY A 496 -39.30 -60.97 -14.80
C GLY A 496 -38.33 -61.73 -15.72
N SER A 497 -37.07 -61.26 -15.85
CA SER A 497 -36.04 -61.97 -16.62
C SER A 497 -35.59 -63.29 -15.98
N ARG A 498 -35.70 -63.43 -14.65
CA ARG A 498 -35.38 -64.71 -13.96
C ARG A 498 -36.47 -65.77 -14.13
N ASP A 499 -37.72 -65.37 -14.27
CA ASP A 499 -38.83 -66.28 -14.56
C ASP A 499 -38.84 -66.74 -16.03
N ASN A 500 -38.42 -65.88 -16.96
CA ASN A 500 -38.30 -66.25 -18.38
C ASN A 500 -37.08 -67.14 -18.70
N GLY A 501 -36.14 -67.30 -17.76
CA GLY A 501 -34.99 -68.21 -17.88
C GLY A 501 -35.18 -69.58 -17.21
N ARG A 502 -36.37 -69.87 -16.68
CA ARG A 502 -36.74 -71.14 -16.03
C ARG A 502 -37.95 -71.83 -16.70
N ARG A 503 -38.28 -71.45 -17.93
CA ARG A 503 -39.23 -72.19 -18.77
C ARG A 503 -38.50 -72.94 -19.87
#